data_AF-B9TIK6-F1
#
_entry.id   AF-B9TIK6-F1
#
_cell.length_a   1.000
_cell.length_b   1.000
_cell.length_c   1.000
_cell.angle_alpha   90.00
_cell.angle_beta   90.00
_cell.angle_gamma   90.00
#
_symmetry.space_group_name_H-M   'P 1'
#
loop_
_entity.id
_entity.type
_entity.pdbx_description
1 polymer ?
#
loop_
_entity_poly.entity_id
_entity_poly.type
_entity_poly.pdbx_seq_one_letter_code
_entity_poly.pdbx_strand_id
1 'polypeptide(L)'
;MALSLKLPTAGGALADYALRGSTPPKPPAGVRFDRIAYSAAHVVADPLAAIDPWLQCAVDWDATLAYRRHLYALGLGVAEAMDTAQRGMGLDWPTSLELIRRSIDAASDIPGALVASGCGTDHLDLDAVKSVDDVIRGYEEQMAAIEKLGGKLIVMCSRALVRVAKGPADYERVYDRILSQAKQPVVLHWLGE
;
A
#
# COMPACT_ATOMS: atom_id res chain seq x y z
N MET A 1 -24.50 31.49 6.71
CA MET A 1 -24.06 31.83 5.34
C MET A 1 -23.22 30.68 4.83
N ALA A 2 -23.39 30.25 3.57
CA ALA A 2 -22.52 29.23 2.99
C ALA A 2 -21.09 29.78 2.88
N LEU A 3 -20.10 29.00 3.32
CA LEU A 3 -18.68 29.31 3.13
C LEU A 3 -18.38 29.45 1.63
N SER A 4 -17.62 30.48 1.26
CA SER A 4 -17.25 30.75 -0.13
C SER A 4 -15.73 30.81 -0.28
N LEU A 5 -15.21 30.29 -1.40
CA LEU A 5 -13.79 30.26 -1.74
C LEU A 5 -13.57 30.83 -3.15
N LYS A 6 -12.47 31.55 -3.38
CA LYS A 6 -12.05 31.93 -4.74
C LYS A 6 -11.24 30.80 -5.35
N LEU A 7 -11.71 30.23 -6.44
CA LEU A 7 -11.06 29.11 -7.14
C LEU A 7 -10.73 29.48 -8.59
N PRO A 8 -9.62 28.96 -9.15
CA PRO A 8 -9.32 29.11 -10.57
C PRO A 8 -10.34 28.36 -11.42
N THR A 9 -10.71 28.96 -12.54
CA THR A 9 -11.56 28.36 -13.57
C THR A 9 -10.70 27.84 -14.73
N ALA A 10 -11.29 26.99 -15.57
CA ALA A 10 -10.62 26.50 -16.78
C ALA A 10 -10.17 27.63 -17.74
N GLY A 11 -10.79 28.82 -17.66
CA GLY A 11 -10.40 30.00 -18.44
C GLY A 11 -9.28 30.83 -17.81
N GLY A 12 -8.66 30.38 -16.71
CA GLY A 12 -7.58 31.08 -16.01
C GLY A 12 -8.03 32.25 -15.12
N ALA A 13 -9.33 32.55 -15.05
CA ALA A 13 -9.89 33.56 -14.16
C ALA A 13 -10.22 32.97 -12.78
N LEU A 14 -10.28 33.82 -11.74
CA LEU A 14 -10.80 33.46 -10.42
C LEU A 14 -12.31 33.69 -10.35
N ALA A 15 -13.04 32.73 -9.77
CA ALA A 15 -14.46 32.85 -9.50
C ALA A 15 -14.79 32.43 -8.07
N ASP A 16 -15.83 33.04 -7.49
CA ASP A 16 -16.34 32.64 -6.18
C ASP A 16 -17.09 31.30 -6.30
N TYR A 17 -16.72 30.34 -5.47
CA TYR A 17 -17.37 29.06 -5.30
C TYR A 17 -17.95 28.96 -3.89
N ALA A 18 -19.28 28.99 -3.80
CA ALA A 18 -19.99 28.67 -2.57
C ALA A 18 -19.95 27.15 -2.35
N LEU A 19 -19.44 26.70 -1.20
CA LEU A 19 -19.40 25.28 -0.84
C LEU A 19 -20.82 24.69 -0.88
N ARG A 20 -20.95 23.57 -1.59
CA ARG A 20 -22.19 22.79 -1.68
C ARG A 20 -21.93 21.39 -1.13
N GLY A 21 -22.82 20.89 -0.27
CA GLY A 21 -22.72 19.56 0.31
C GLY A 21 -23.11 19.56 1.78
N SER A 22 -23.47 18.37 2.28
CA SER A 22 -23.62 18.10 3.71
C SER A 22 -22.46 17.23 4.17
N THR A 23 -22.07 17.38 5.44
CA THR A 23 -21.05 16.52 6.04
C THR A 23 -21.55 15.07 6.05
N PRO A 24 -20.77 14.10 5.53
CA PRO A 24 -21.13 12.69 5.63
C PRO A 24 -21.27 12.25 7.10
N PRO A 25 -22.21 11.35 7.42
CA PRO A 25 -22.35 10.83 8.78
C PRO A 25 -21.10 10.05 9.18
N LYS A 26 -20.68 10.20 10.43
CA LYS A 26 -19.58 9.41 11.01
C LYS A 26 -20.14 8.11 11.60
N PRO A 27 -19.59 6.93 11.26
CA PRO A 27 -20.03 5.67 11.85
C PRO A 27 -19.71 5.62 13.35
N PRO A 28 -20.51 4.91 14.16
CA PRO A 28 -20.17 4.63 15.54
C PRO A 28 -18.91 3.75 15.62
N ALA A 29 -18.16 3.89 16.71
CA ALA A 29 -16.98 3.05 16.94
C ALA A 29 -17.36 1.56 17.01
N GLY A 30 -16.55 0.69 16.39
CA GLY A 30 -16.78 -0.75 16.38
C GLY A 30 -17.92 -1.20 15.46
N VAL A 31 -18.33 -0.37 14.49
CA VAL A 31 -19.27 -0.77 13.45
C VAL A 31 -18.80 -2.05 12.75
N ARG A 32 -19.71 -2.99 12.53
CA ARG A 32 -19.46 -4.22 11.78
C ARG A 32 -20.16 -4.13 10.44
N PHE A 33 -19.40 -4.37 9.38
CA PHE A 33 -19.91 -4.40 8.02
C PHE A 33 -20.27 -5.84 7.61
N ASP A 34 -21.18 -5.97 6.65
CA ASP A 34 -21.46 -7.22 5.94
C ASP A 34 -20.51 -7.41 4.74
N ARG A 35 -19.42 -6.65 4.70
CA ARG A 35 -18.35 -6.67 3.69
C ARG A 35 -17.00 -6.58 4.39
N ILE A 36 -15.97 -7.13 3.74
CA ILE A 36 -14.57 -6.88 4.11
C ILE A 36 -14.09 -5.72 3.23
N ALA A 37 -13.83 -4.56 3.84
CA ALA A 37 -13.39 -3.37 3.14
C ALA A 37 -12.00 -2.96 3.63
N TYR A 38 -11.04 -2.93 2.70
CA TYR A 38 -9.70 -2.39 2.94
C TYR A 38 -9.57 -1.03 2.26
N SER A 39 -8.88 -0.11 2.93
CA SER A 39 -8.35 1.10 2.31
C SER A 39 -6.88 0.91 2.00
N ALA A 40 -6.51 1.05 0.72
CA ALA A 40 -5.10 1.25 0.36
C ALA A 40 -4.68 2.63 0.86
N ALA A 41 -3.83 2.66 1.89
CA ALA A 41 -3.51 3.88 2.61
C ALA A 41 -2.31 4.61 1.97
N HIS A 42 -2.40 5.94 1.92
CA HIS A 42 -1.29 6.80 1.48
C HIS A 42 -0.20 6.92 2.56
N VAL A 43 0.92 7.55 2.24
CA VAL A 43 1.97 7.90 3.21
C VAL A 43 2.04 9.42 3.35
N VAL A 44 2.36 9.91 4.54
CA VAL A 44 2.61 11.34 4.79
C VAL A 44 4.10 11.57 4.74
N ALA A 45 4.56 12.42 3.82
CA ALA A 45 5.97 12.82 3.75
C ALA A 45 6.31 13.78 4.90
N ASP A 46 7.52 13.69 5.44
CA ASP A 46 8.07 14.68 6.37
C ASP A 46 8.52 15.91 5.58
N PRO A 47 7.82 17.06 5.70
CA PRO A 47 8.13 18.25 4.91
C PRO A 47 9.35 19.01 5.42
N LEU A 48 9.90 18.64 6.58
CA LEU A 48 11.06 19.30 7.21
C LEU A 48 12.34 18.50 7.05
N ALA A 49 12.27 17.30 6.47
CA ALA A 49 13.42 16.45 6.24
C ALA A 49 14.41 17.09 5.24
N ALA A 50 15.69 17.11 5.61
CA ALA A 50 16.77 17.59 4.76
C ALA A 50 17.24 16.51 3.77
N ILE A 51 16.40 16.22 2.76
CA ILE A 51 16.63 15.20 1.74
C ILE A 51 16.39 15.75 0.33
N ASP A 52 16.84 15.03 -0.70
CA ASP A 52 16.36 15.23 -2.06
C ASP A 52 14.98 14.56 -2.22
N PRO A 53 13.86 15.32 -2.38
CA PRO A 53 12.51 14.76 -2.39
C PRO A 53 12.17 13.99 -3.68
N TRP A 54 13.05 13.99 -4.69
CA TRP A 54 12.87 13.19 -5.90
C TRP A 54 13.63 11.87 -5.85
N LEU A 55 14.73 11.83 -5.09
CA LEU A 55 15.60 10.65 -5.00
C LEU A 55 15.43 9.87 -3.70
N GLN A 56 14.90 10.50 -2.66
CA GLN A 56 14.80 9.95 -1.32
C GLN A 56 13.37 10.08 -0.79
N CYS A 57 13.04 9.23 0.19
CA CYS A 57 11.77 9.27 0.90
C CYS A 57 12.01 9.56 2.38
N ALA A 58 11.33 10.57 2.91
CA ALA A 58 11.24 10.82 4.35
C ALA A 58 9.78 10.76 4.76
N VAL A 59 9.46 9.82 5.65
CA VAL A 59 8.09 9.58 6.12
C VAL A 59 7.88 10.25 7.46
N ASP A 60 6.82 11.04 7.57
CA ASP A 60 6.26 11.42 8.86
C ASP A 60 5.49 10.21 9.41
N TRP A 61 6.16 9.45 10.28
CA TRP A 61 5.63 8.21 10.83
C TRP A 61 4.40 8.44 11.72
N ASP A 62 4.39 9.52 12.49
CA ASP A 62 3.31 9.78 13.44
C ASP A 62 2.03 10.14 12.68
N ALA A 63 2.11 11.03 11.69
CA ALA A 63 0.98 11.36 10.83
C ALA A 63 0.50 10.16 9.99
N THR A 64 1.45 9.39 9.44
CA THR A 64 1.17 8.18 8.64
C THR A 64 0.40 7.14 9.46
N LEU A 65 0.82 6.86 10.71
CA LEU A 65 0.16 5.90 11.59
C LEU A 65 -1.14 6.44 12.20
N ALA A 66 -1.23 7.76 12.46
CA ALA A 66 -2.48 8.39 12.87
C ALA A 66 -3.58 8.18 11.82
N TYR A 67 -3.24 8.23 10.53
CA TYR A 67 -4.18 7.92 9.46
C TYR A 67 -4.63 6.45 9.46
N ARG A 68 -3.74 5.47 9.73
CA ARG A 68 -4.17 4.06 9.88
C ARG A 68 -5.15 3.90 11.04
N ARG A 69 -4.86 4.53 12.18
CA ARG A 69 -5.78 4.54 13.34
C ARG A 69 -7.13 5.18 13.00
N HIS A 70 -7.14 6.24 12.20
CA HIS A 70 -8.37 6.83 11.69
C HIS A 70 -9.20 5.83 10.87
N LEU A 71 -8.57 5.07 9.96
CA LEU A 71 -9.24 4.04 9.15
C LEU A 71 -9.84 2.93 10.03
N TYR A 72 -9.09 2.43 11.03
CA TYR A 72 -9.62 1.44 11.97
C TYR A 72 -10.79 1.99 12.79
N ALA A 73 -10.75 3.27 13.20
CA ALA A 73 -11.86 3.91 13.91
C ALA A 73 -13.13 4.03 13.05
N LEU A 74 -13.00 4.00 11.72
CA LEU A 74 -14.12 3.92 10.77
C LEU A 74 -14.57 2.47 10.48
N GLY A 75 -13.89 1.46 11.04
CA GLY A 75 -14.17 0.04 10.81
C GLY A 75 -13.52 -0.54 9.55
N LEU A 76 -12.64 0.19 8.88
CA LEU A 76 -11.95 -0.25 7.67
C LEU A 76 -10.67 -1.02 8.00
N GLY A 77 -10.33 -2.01 7.18
CA GLY A 77 -9.00 -2.59 7.14
C GLY A 77 -8.00 -1.69 6.41
N VAL A 78 -6.71 -1.97 6.59
CA VAL A 78 -5.61 -1.28 5.92
C VAL A 78 -4.89 -2.24 4.97
N ALA A 79 -4.84 -1.87 3.68
CA ALA A 79 -3.96 -2.49 2.71
C ALA A 79 -2.66 -1.67 2.66
N GLU A 80 -1.61 -2.20 3.28
CA GLU A 80 -0.39 -1.48 3.64
C GLU A 80 0.69 -1.60 2.58
N ALA A 81 1.47 -0.53 2.38
CA ALA A 81 2.56 -0.47 1.40
C ALA A 81 2.16 -0.90 -0.03
N MET A 82 0.95 -0.49 -0.45
CA MET A 82 0.38 -0.71 -1.79
C MET A 82 0.66 0.49 -2.73
N ASP A 83 0.13 0.50 -3.96
CA ASP A 83 0.40 1.57 -4.94
C ASP A 83 0.00 2.97 -4.44
N THR A 84 -1.06 3.09 -3.64
CA THR A 84 -1.47 4.36 -3.01
C THR A 84 -0.42 4.91 -2.02
N ALA A 85 0.40 4.02 -1.44
CA ALA A 85 1.56 4.39 -0.63
C ALA A 85 2.79 4.75 -1.49
N GLN A 86 2.63 4.83 -2.82
CA GLN A 86 3.68 5.10 -3.80
C GLN A 86 4.76 4.00 -3.88
N ARG A 87 4.37 2.75 -3.57
CA ARG A 87 5.25 1.58 -3.64
C ARG A 87 5.81 1.41 -5.05
N GLY A 88 7.15 1.32 -5.17
CA GLY A 88 7.83 1.19 -6.47
C GLY A 88 7.84 2.46 -7.33
N MET A 89 7.30 3.59 -6.84
CA MET A 89 7.29 4.90 -7.50
C MET A 89 7.57 6.04 -6.51
N GLY A 90 8.51 5.81 -5.57
CA GLY A 90 8.95 6.79 -4.58
C GLY A 90 9.21 6.18 -3.21
N LEU A 91 8.42 5.17 -2.82
CA LEU A 91 8.63 4.40 -1.60
C LEU A 91 9.40 3.11 -1.93
N ASP A 92 10.62 3.01 -1.41
CA ASP A 92 11.50 1.85 -1.61
C ASP A 92 11.11 0.65 -0.72
N TRP A 93 11.69 -0.51 -1.00
CA TRP A 93 11.41 -1.72 -0.24
C TRP A 93 11.81 -1.61 1.25
N PRO A 94 13.03 -1.15 1.62
CA PRO A 94 13.39 -1.00 3.03
C PRO A 94 12.41 -0.12 3.83
N THR A 95 11.99 1.02 3.28
CA THR A 95 11.02 1.91 3.94
C THR A 95 9.63 1.28 3.98
N SER A 96 9.24 0.55 2.93
CA SER A 96 7.98 -0.19 2.90
C SER A 96 7.91 -1.30 3.95
N LEU A 97 9.01 -2.04 4.17
CA LEU A 97 9.09 -3.06 5.20
C LEU A 97 8.96 -2.43 6.61
N GLU A 98 9.60 -1.29 6.84
CA GLU A 98 9.46 -0.54 8.09
C GLU A 98 8.03 -0.01 8.30
N LEU A 99 7.38 0.49 7.24
CA LEU A 99 5.97 0.89 7.27
C LEU A 99 5.07 -0.30 7.63
N ILE A 100 5.28 -1.47 7.02
CA ILE A 100 4.56 -2.69 7.32
C ILE A 100 4.72 -3.07 8.79
N ARG A 101 5.96 -3.10 9.29
CA ARG A 101 6.26 -3.41 10.69
C ARG A 101 5.50 -2.49 11.65
N ARG A 102 5.64 -1.17 11.47
CA ARG A 102 4.99 -0.17 12.32
C ARG A 102 3.46 -0.25 12.26
N SER A 103 2.90 -0.58 11.10
CA SER A 103 1.46 -0.68 10.91
C SER A 103 0.86 -1.93 11.54
N ILE A 104 1.60 -3.05 11.52
CA ILE A 104 1.25 -4.26 12.28
C ILE A 104 1.31 -3.96 13.78
N ASP A 105 2.40 -3.33 14.25
CA ASP A 105 2.55 -2.96 15.66
C ASP A 105 1.41 -2.03 16.12
N ALA A 106 1.06 -1.02 15.32
CA ALA A 106 0.00 -0.05 15.61
C ALA A 106 -1.43 -0.63 15.54
N ALA A 107 -1.61 -1.81 14.95
CA ALA A 107 -2.88 -2.52 14.88
C ALA A 107 -3.04 -3.57 16.00
N SER A 108 -1.95 -3.92 16.69
CA SER A 108 -1.90 -5.05 17.62
C SER A 108 -2.84 -4.90 18.84
N ASP A 109 -3.13 -3.68 19.26
CA ASP A 109 -4.01 -3.35 20.39
C ASP A 109 -5.44 -3.02 19.96
N ILE A 110 -5.77 -3.11 18.67
CA ILE A 110 -7.09 -2.78 18.11
C ILE A 110 -7.85 -4.08 17.80
N PRO A 111 -8.88 -4.44 18.57
CA PRO A 111 -9.62 -5.68 18.35
C PRO A 111 -10.25 -5.76 16.96
N GLY A 112 -9.90 -6.80 16.21
CA GLY A 112 -10.44 -7.04 14.87
C GLY A 112 -9.83 -6.14 13.78
N ALA A 113 -8.73 -5.42 14.05
CA ALA A 113 -8.01 -4.70 13.01
C ALA A 113 -7.53 -5.66 11.92
N LEU A 114 -7.79 -5.26 10.67
CA LEU A 114 -7.40 -6.02 9.49
C LEU A 114 -6.23 -5.29 8.82
N VAL A 115 -5.08 -5.97 8.73
CA VAL A 115 -3.90 -5.48 8.01
C VAL A 115 -3.46 -6.54 7.02
N ALA A 116 -3.29 -6.12 5.77
CA ALA A 116 -2.69 -6.95 4.73
C ALA A 116 -1.64 -6.11 3.99
N SER A 117 -0.49 -6.68 3.70
CA SER A 117 0.74 -5.97 3.33
C SER A 117 1.19 -6.33 1.94
N GLY A 118 1.53 -5.32 1.14
CA GLY A 118 2.05 -5.47 -0.21
C GLY A 118 3.39 -6.23 -0.25
N CYS A 119 3.37 -7.37 -0.94
CA CYS A 119 4.50 -8.26 -1.16
C CYS A 119 4.75 -8.39 -2.66
N GLY A 120 5.91 -7.92 -3.14
CA GLY A 120 6.26 -7.88 -4.54
C GLY A 120 7.72 -8.22 -4.79
N THR A 121 8.29 -7.62 -5.83
CA THR A 121 9.70 -7.80 -6.23
C THR A 121 10.35 -6.47 -6.59
N ASP A 122 9.89 -5.38 -5.99
CA ASP A 122 10.28 -4.00 -6.31
C ASP A 122 11.71 -3.64 -5.88
N HIS A 123 12.33 -4.46 -5.03
CA HIS A 123 13.74 -4.35 -4.66
C HIS A 123 14.69 -4.94 -5.71
N LEU A 124 14.18 -5.72 -6.67
CA LEU A 124 15.01 -6.32 -7.71
C LEU A 124 15.45 -5.24 -8.70
N ASP A 125 16.76 -5.23 -9.00
CA ASP A 125 17.26 -4.52 -10.17
C ASP A 125 16.79 -5.25 -11.44
N LEU A 126 15.92 -4.58 -12.20
CA LEU A 126 15.32 -5.13 -13.41
C LEU A 126 16.37 -5.48 -14.47
N ASP A 127 17.52 -4.81 -14.50
CA ASP A 127 18.59 -5.10 -15.45
C ASP A 127 19.44 -6.31 -15.03
N ALA A 128 19.44 -6.66 -13.74
CA ALA A 128 20.12 -7.84 -13.22
C ALA A 128 19.27 -9.12 -13.30
N VAL A 129 17.94 -9.01 -13.31
CA VAL A 129 17.02 -10.16 -13.38
C VAL A 129 17.08 -10.82 -14.77
N LYS A 130 17.38 -12.13 -14.82
CA LYS A 130 17.55 -12.91 -16.07
C LYS A 130 16.60 -14.08 -16.19
N SER A 131 15.95 -14.50 -15.11
CA SER A 131 15.15 -15.71 -15.09
C SER A 131 13.95 -15.60 -14.16
N VAL A 132 12.98 -16.48 -14.39
CA VAL A 132 11.83 -16.69 -13.49
C VAL A 132 12.28 -17.11 -12.09
N ASP A 133 13.39 -17.84 -11.97
CA ASP A 133 13.93 -18.23 -10.67
C ASP A 133 14.46 -17.04 -9.87
N ASP A 134 14.97 -15.99 -10.52
CA ASP A 134 15.36 -14.75 -9.84
C ASP A 134 14.13 -14.04 -9.24
N VAL A 135 13.02 -14.05 -9.97
CA VAL A 135 11.74 -13.46 -9.53
C VAL A 135 11.16 -14.23 -8.35
N ILE A 136 11.18 -15.57 -8.40
CA ILE A 136 10.73 -16.43 -7.29
C ILE A 136 11.52 -16.09 -6.02
N ARG A 137 12.85 -15.99 -6.11
CA ARG A 137 13.70 -15.64 -4.96
C ARG A 137 13.39 -14.24 -4.42
N GLY A 138 13.12 -13.27 -5.30
CA GLY A 138 12.69 -11.93 -4.88
C GLY A 138 11.36 -11.95 -4.11
N TYR A 139 10.36 -12.68 -4.58
CA TYR A 139 9.12 -12.85 -3.83
C TYR A 139 9.38 -13.54 -2.48
N GLU A 140 10.14 -14.64 -2.47
CA GLU A 140 10.50 -15.37 -1.24
C GLU A 140 11.15 -14.47 -0.20
N GLU A 141 12.02 -13.53 -0.62
CA GLU A 141 12.64 -12.55 0.28
C GLU A 141 11.61 -11.65 0.96
N GLN A 142 10.72 -11.01 0.19
CA GLN A 142 9.70 -10.13 0.78
C GLN A 142 8.67 -10.90 1.60
N MET A 143 8.24 -12.07 1.11
CA MET A 143 7.33 -12.96 1.84
C MET A 143 7.91 -13.31 3.21
N ALA A 144 9.15 -13.80 3.25
CA ALA A 144 9.80 -14.20 4.49
C ALA A 144 9.93 -13.01 5.45
N ALA A 145 10.27 -11.83 4.95
CA ALA A 145 10.38 -10.61 5.76
C ALA A 145 9.03 -10.20 6.38
N ILE A 146 7.94 -10.18 5.59
CA ILE A 146 6.61 -9.78 6.05
C ILE A 146 6.02 -10.84 6.98
N GLU A 147 6.14 -12.12 6.63
CA GLU A 147 5.62 -13.22 7.46
C GLU A 147 6.36 -13.35 8.79
N LYS A 148 7.64 -12.97 8.87
CA LYS A 148 8.39 -12.90 10.14
C LYS A 148 7.77 -11.88 11.11
N LEU A 149 7.09 -10.87 10.60
CA LEU A 149 6.33 -9.89 11.37
C LEU A 149 4.89 -10.35 11.66
N GLY A 150 4.50 -11.54 11.19
CA GLY A 150 3.11 -12.04 11.28
C GLY A 150 2.15 -11.39 10.27
N GLY A 151 2.67 -10.65 9.29
CA GLY A 151 1.85 -9.92 8.31
C GLY A 151 1.13 -10.83 7.32
N LYS A 152 -0.13 -10.47 6.98
CA LYS A 152 -0.88 -11.09 5.87
C LYS A 152 -0.43 -10.52 4.55
N LEU A 153 -0.26 -11.38 3.53
CA LEU A 153 0.27 -10.97 2.24
C LEU A 153 -0.84 -10.52 1.28
N ILE A 154 -0.60 -9.37 0.64
CA ILE A 154 -1.15 -9.01 -0.65
C ILE A 154 -0.04 -9.27 -1.67
N VAL A 155 -0.16 -10.34 -2.47
CA VAL A 155 0.83 -10.68 -3.49
C VAL A 155 0.62 -9.74 -4.68
N MET A 156 1.52 -8.76 -4.80
CA MET A 156 1.52 -7.73 -5.83
C MET A 156 2.08 -8.26 -7.14
N CYS A 157 1.68 -7.65 -8.27
CA CYS A 157 2.31 -7.89 -9.56
C CYS A 157 3.82 -7.59 -9.53
N SER A 158 4.59 -8.30 -10.36
CA SER A 158 6.04 -8.14 -10.46
C SER A 158 6.44 -7.57 -11.82
N ARG A 159 7.08 -6.39 -11.82
CA ARG A 159 7.71 -5.80 -13.02
C ARG A 159 8.84 -6.69 -13.55
N ALA A 160 9.55 -7.37 -12.66
CA ALA A 160 10.61 -8.31 -13.01
C ALA A 160 10.05 -9.54 -13.75
N LEU A 161 8.91 -10.07 -13.29
CA LEU A 161 8.23 -11.19 -13.96
C LEU A 161 7.80 -10.83 -15.37
N VAL A 162 7.15 -9.67 -15.54
CA VAL A 162 6.72 -9.17 -16.85
C VAL A 162 7.90 -9.09 -17.83
N ARG A 163 9.10 -8.76 -17.35
CA ARG A 163 10.31 -8.66 -18.18
C ARG A 163 10.88 -10.00 -18.65
N VAL A 164 10.81 -11.05 -17.82
CA VAL A 164 11.51 -12.33 -18.08
C VAL A 164 10.58 -13.49 -18.48
N ALA A 165 9.28 -13.36 -18.22
CA ALA A 165 8.30 -14.36 -18.64
C ALA A 165 8.21 -14.43 -20.17
N LYS A 166 8.14 -15.66 -20.70
CA LYS A 166 8.00 -15.95 -22.13
C LYS A 166 6.58 -16.39 -22.50
N GLY A 167 5.74 -16.65 -21.51
CA GLY A 167 4.34 -17.01 -21.72
C GLY A 167 3.62 -17.36 -20.42
N PRO A 168 2.34 -17.77 -20.50
CA PRO A 168 1.50 -18.03 -19.32
C PRO A 168 2.07 -19.07 -18.35
N ALA A 169 2.75 -20.10 -18.87
CA ALA A 169 3.35 -21.16 -18.05
C ALA A 169 4.41 -20.63 -17.06
N ASP A 170 5.10 -19.54 -17.38
CA ASP A 170 6.04 -18.92 -16.45
C ASP A 170 5.32 -18.25 -15.28
N TYR A 171 4.17 -17.62 -15.53
CA TYR A 171 3.33 -17.07 -14.45
C TYR A 171 2.77 -18.19 -13.58
N GLU A 172 2.25 -19.26 -14.17
CA GLU A 172 1.78 -20.44 -13.43
C GLU A 172 2.89 -20.99 -12.53
N ARG A 173 4.12 -21.15 -13.04
CA ARG A 173 5.27 -21.62 -12.26
C ARG A 173 5.59 -20.71 -11.08
N VAL A 174 5.59 -19.38 -11.27
CA VAL A 174 5.85 -18.45 -10.16
C VAL A 174 4.74 -18.53 -9.12
N TYR A 175 3.49 -18.36 -9.53
CA TYR A 175 2.38 -18.29 -8.59
C TYR A 175 2.11 -19.64 -7.92
N ASP A 176 2.33 -20.78 -8.57
CA ASP A 176 2.30 -22.11 -7.93
C ASP A 176 3.31 -22.17 -6.76
N ARG A 177 4.55 -21.77 -7.00
CA ARG A 177 5.60 -21.74 -5.99
C ARG A 177 5.28 -20.78 -4.84
N ILE A 178 4.85 -19.56 -5.17
CA ILE A 178 4.57 -18.50 -4.18
C ILE A 178 3.32 -18.82 -3.34
N LEU A 179 2.26 -19.35 -3.95
CA LEU A 179 1.03 -19.66 -3.24
C LEU A 179 1.13 -20.95 -2.41
N SER A 180 1.86 -21.96 -2.87
CA SER A 180 2.02 -23.23 -2.14
C SER A 180 2.80 -23.10 -0.83
N GLN A 181 3.66 -22.08 -0.71
CA GLN A 181 4.49 -21.85 0.48
C GLN A 181 3.96 -20.79 1.44
N ALA A 182 2.94 -20.01 1.04
CA ALA A 182 2.40 -18.94 1.88
C ALA A 182 1.82 -19.51 3.19
N LYS A 183 2.15 -18.91 4.34
CA LYS A 183 1.73 -19.42 5.66
C LYS A 183 0.25 -19.22 5.97
N GLN A 184 -0.42 -18.34 5.20
CA GLN A 184 -1.82 -18.00 5.36
C GLN A 184 -2.46 -17.62 4.03
N PRO A 185 -3.80 -17.64 3.90
CA PRO A 185 -4.47 -17.19 2.69
C PRO A 185 -4.07 -15.77 2.32
N VAL A 186 -3.71 -15.58 1.05
CA VAL A 186 -3.24 -14.30 0.51
C VAL A 186 -4.34 -13.57 -0.26
N VAL A 187 -4.12 -12.29 -0.55
CA VAL A 187 -4.88 -11.55 -1.57
C VAL A 187 -4.00 -11.43 -2.80
N LEU A 188 -4.45 -11.96 -3.95
CA LEU A 188 -3.79 -11.72 -5.23
C LEU A 188 -4.17 -10.32 -5.72
N HIS A 189 -3.18 -9.53 -6.10
CA HIS A 189 -3.37 -8.20 -6.65
C HIS A 189 -2.99 -8.19 -8.13
N TRP A 190 -3.98 -7.92 -8.99
CA TRP A 190 -3.79 -7.69 -10.43
C TRP A 190 -3.92 -6.20 -10.72
N LEU A 191 -2.80 -5.55 -11.00
CA LEU A 191 -2.70 -4.14 -11.36
C LEU A 191 -2.71 -3.97 -12.89
N GLY A 192 -3.55 -3.06 -13.40
CA GLY A 192 -3.64 -2.75 -14.84
C GLY A 192 -2.50 -1.87 -15.35
N GLU A 193 -2.46 -1.69 -16.68
CA GLU A 193 -1.60 -0.71 -17.38
C GLU A 193 -2.25 0.68 -17.46
#